data_AF-A0A160JHN7-F1
#
_entry.id   AF-A0A160JHN7-F1
#
_cell.length_a   1.000
_cell.length_b   1.000
_cell.length_c   1.000
_cell.angle_alpha   90.00
_cell.angle_beta   90.00
_cell.angle_gamma   90.00
#
_symmetry.space_group_name_H-M   'P 1'
#
loop_
_entity.id
_entity.type
_entity.pdbx_description
1 polymer ?
#
loop_
_entity_poly.entity_id
_entity_poly.type
_entity_poly.pdbx_seq_one_letter_code
_entity_poly.pdbx_strand_id
1 'polypeptide(L)'
;MTRFSAPARSLVLAFAAAALLAGCQMPGLTPPPQQTAALPPPAVPKPPPEARGIWIVGSPALRGTIDQAAVKYAGGPDTKPRLDARGTATGFRAFCGGVGLDHPDMVASDRPISAAEYQRCRAAGITLTEYGFGPKRFVYVKDAHMMAVPGVNDFVASWGQSGKPVSAPTAGS
;
A
#
# COMPACT_ATOMS: atom_id res chain seq x y z
N MET A 1 -21.66 43.54 -15.85
CA MET A 1 -22.96 43.94 -16.42
C MET A 1 -22.83 43.93 -17.94
N THR A 2 -23.38 42.92 -18.62
CA THR A 2 -23.68 42.94 -20.06
C THR A 2 -24.82 41.94 -20.28
N ARG A 3 -25.96 42.45 -20.77
CA ARG A 3 -27.20 41.74 -21.08
C ARG A 3 -27.25 41.39 -22.58
N PHE A 4 -28.33 40.70 -22.94
CA PHE A 4 -28.96 40.48 -24.27
C PHE A 4 -28.60 39.14 -24.92
N SER A 5 -29.50 38.37 -25.52
CA SER A 5 -30.97 38.31 -25.59
C SER A 5 -31.31 37.08 -26.44
N ALA A 6 -32.39 36.36 -26.13
CA ALA A 6 -32.95 35.28 -26.96
C ALA A 6 -33.55 35.81 -28.29
N PRO A 7 -33.91 34.95 -29.26
CA PRO A 7 -35.33 34.49 -29.36
C PRO A 7 -35.45 33.01 -29.82
N ALA A 8 -36.35 32.19 -29.24
CA ALA A 8 -37.80 32.06 -29.44
C ALA A 8 -38.21 31.08 -30.57
N ARG A 9 -38.75 29.93 -30.12
CA ARG A 9 -39.86 29.09 -30.63
C ARG A 9 -40.33 29.29 -32.08
N SER A 10 -40.52 28.16 -32.77
CA SER A 10 -41.69 27.97 -33.64
C SER A 10 -42.16 26.51 -33.61
N LEU A 11 -43.43 26.39 -33.24
CA LEU A 11 -44.31 25.24 -33.31
C LEU A 11 -45.00 25.27 -34.69
N VAL A 12 -45.36 24.12 -35.28
CA VAL A 12 -46.68 23.84 -35.93
C VAL A 12 -46.60 22.67 -36.95
N LEU A 13 -47.42 21.66 -36.63
CA LEU A 13 -48.26 20.73 -37.41
C LEU A 13 -47.83 20.09 -38.76
N ALA A 14 -47.81 18.75 -38.72
CA ALA A 14 -48.59 17.76 -39.51
C ALA A 14 -48.77 17.90 -41.04
N PHE A 15 -48.49 16.83 -41.80
CA PHE A 15 -49.51 16.04 -42.55
C PHE A 15 -48.92 14.79 -43.27
N ALA A 16 -49.63 13.67 -43.07
CA ALA A 16 -49.88 12.48 -43.89
C ALA A 16 -48.86 11.88 -44.91
N ALA A 17 -48.51 10.60 -44.61
CA ALA A 17 -48.68 9.37 -45.41
C ALA A 17 -48.20 9.27 -46.88
N ALA A 18 -47.31 8.28 -47.13
CA ALA A 18 -47.50 7.27 -48.19
C ALA A 18 -46.48 6.12 -48.01
N ALA A 19 -46.98 4.89 -48.03
CA ALA A 19 -46.20 3.66 -47.91
C ALA A 19 -45.56 3.28 -49.27
N LEU A 20 -44.28 2.90 -49.25
CA LEU A 20 -43.68 2.05 -50.29
C LEU A 20 -42.82 0.97 -49.62
N LEU A 21 -43.21 -0.28 -49.90
CA LEU A 21 -42.56 -1.51 -49.51
C LEU A 21 -41.19 -1.64 -50.20
N ALA A 22 -40.11 -1.64 -49.42
CA ALA A 22 -38.82 -2.17 -49.84
C ALA A 22 -38.17 -2.84 -48.64
N GLY A 23 -37.90 -4.14 -48.75
CA GLY A 23 -37.50 -5.01 -47.63
C GLY A 23 -36.22 -4.56 -46.94
N CYS A 24 -36.32 -4.31 -45.63
CA CYS A 24 -35.16 -4.22 -44.75
C CYS A 24 -34.65 -5.63 -44.48
N GLN A 25 -33.49 -5.97 -45.05
CA GLN A 25 -32.66 -7.04 -44.51
C GLN A 25 -32.12 -6.55 -43.16
N MET A 26 -32.68 -7.08 -42.07
CA MET A 26 -32.29 -6.70 -40.71
C MET A 26 -30.94 -7.37 -40.41
N PRO A 27 -29.83 -6.63 -40.25
CA PRO A 27 -28.63 -7.22 -39.68
C PRO A 27 -28.99 -7.73 -38.28
N GLY A 28 -28.78 -9.03 -38.07
CA GLY A 28 -29.09 -9.70 -36.81
C GLY A 28 -28.47 -8.92 -35.65
N LEU A 29 -29.32 -8.43 -34.75
CA LEU A 29 -28.91 -7.91 -33.46
C LEU A 29 -28.39 -9.09 -32.64
N THR A 30 -27.09 -9.35 -32.74
CA THR A 30 -26.41 -10.09 -31.67
C THR A 30 -26.48 -9.20 -30.43
N PRO A 31 -27.13 -9.65 -29.33
CA PRO A 31 -27.06 -8.90 -28.09
C PRO A 31 -25.57 -8.76 -27.70
N PRO A 32 -25.12 -7.59 -27.21
CA PRO A 32 -23.77 -7.47 -26.68
C PRO A 32 -23.59 -8.53 -25.59
N PRO A 33 -22.40 -9.13 -25.44
CA PRO A 33 -22.16 -10.09 -24.38
C PRO A 33 -22.56 -9.43 -23.07
N GLN A 34 -23.58 -9.96 -22.40
CA GLN A 34 -23.94 -9.51 -21.07
C GLN A 34 -22.71 -9.81 -20.21
N GLN A 35 -21.95 -8.76 -19.90
CA GLN A 35 -21.01 -8.81 -18.80
C GLN A 35 -21.86 -9.07 -17.57
N THR A 36 -21.99 -10.35 -17.20
CA THR A 36 -22.33 -10.73 -15.84
C THR A 36 -21.32 -9.99 -14.98
N ALA A 37 -21.77 -8.91 -14.33
CA ALA A 37 -20.98 -8.22 -13.35
C ALA A 37 -20.55 -9.29 -12.35
N ALA A 38 -19.27 -9.67 -12.42
CA ALA A 38 -18.72 -10.62 -11.48
C ALA A 38 -18.95 -10.00 -10.10
N LEU A 39 -19.69 -10.70 -9.25
CA LEU A 39 -19.84 -10.30 -7.86
C LEU A 39 -18.43 -10.04 -7.32
N PRO A 40 -18.19 -8.91 -6.62
CA PRO A 40 -16.90 -8.69 -5.99
C PRO A 40 -16.60 -9.92 -5.12
N PRO A 41 -15.36 -10.44 -5.16
CA PRO A 41 -15.02 -11.60 -4.36
C PRO A 41 -15.40 -11.32 -2.90
N PRO A 42 -15.94 -12.32 -2.18
CA PRO A 42 -16.31 -12.14 -0.79
C PRO A 42 -15.11 -11.59 -0.04
N ALA A 43 -15.33 -10.51 0.72
CA ALA A 43 -14.27 -9.90 1.51
C ALA A 43 -13.74 -10.95 2.49
N VAL A 44 -12.52 -11.44 2.25
CA VAL A 44 -11.84 -12.32 3.20
C VAL A 44 -11.70 -11.53 4.50
N PRO A 45 -12.21 -12.04 5.65
CA PRO A 45 -12.04 -11.37 6.92
C PRO A 45 -10.55 -11.10 7.15
N LYS A 46 -10.19 -9.85 7.43
CA LYS A 46 -8.81 -9.55 7.85
C LYS A 46 -8.50 -10.42 9.08
N PRO A 47 -7.37 -11.14 9.11
CA PRO A 47 -6.99 -11.90 10.30
C PRO A 47 -7.00 -10.95 11.51
N PRO A 48 -7.35 -11.45 12.70
CA PRO A 48 -7.22 -10.68 13.92
C PRO A 48 -5.83 -10.04 13.99
N PRO A 49 -5.69 -8.81 14.51
CA PRO A 49 -4.44 -8.08 14.42
C PRO A 49 -3.22 -8.83 14.98
N GLU A 50 -3.42 -9.68 15.97
CA GLU A 50 -2.43 -10.58 16.54
C GLU A 50 -1.96 -11.66 15.55
N ALA A 51 -2.85 -12.26 14.75
CA ALA A 51 -2.50 -13.35 13.83
C ALA A 51 -1.73 -12.90 12.57
N ARG A 52 -1.53 -11.58 12.40
CA ARG A 52 -0.82 -11.06 11.23
C ARG A 52 0.69 -11.29 11.31
N GLY A 53 1.27 -11.53 12.48
CA GLY A 53 2.72 -11.61 12.66
C GLY A 53 3.43 -10.26 12.56
N ILE A 54 4.76 -10.29 12.70
CA ILE A 54 5.60 -9.12 12.50
C ILE A 54 5.78 -8.90 10.99
N TRP A 55 5.30 -7.77 10.50
CA TRP A 55 5.26 -7.45 9.08
C TRP A 55 6.42 -6.53 8.68
N ILE A 56 7.32 -7.06 7.86
CA ILE A 56 8.50 -6.38 7.37
C ILE A 56 8.33 -6.17 5.86
N VAL A 57 8.63 -4.98 5.37
CA VAL A 57 8.68 -4.68 3.92
C VAL A 57 10.10 -4.29 3.51
N GLY A 58 10.42 -4.29 2.22
CA GLY A 58 11.61 -3.60 1.71
C GLY A 58 12.53 -4.44 0.83
N SER A 59 13.85 -4.28 0.99
CA SER A 59 14.85 -4.83 0.07
C SER A 59 14.92 -6.36 0.09
N PRO A 60 14.88 -7.03 -1.09
CA PRO A 60 15.22 -8.45 -1.23
C PRO A 60 16.63 -8.80 -0.80
N ALA A 61 17.56 -7.85 -0.84
CA ALA A 61 18.96 -8.09 -0.44
C ALA A 61 19.09 -8.48 1.04
N LEU A 62 18.13 -8.10 1.88
CA LEU A 62 18.13 -8.43 3.30
C LEU A 62 17.35 -9.73 3.63
N ARG A 63 16.78 -10.42 2.64
CA ARG A 63 15.97 -11.63 2.87
C ARG A 63 16.72 -12.66 3.71
N GLY A 64 17.97 -12.98 3.36
CA GLY A 64 18.77 -13.93 4.14
C GLY A 64 19.01 -13.48 5.59
N THR A 65 19.27 -12.19 5.82
CA THR A 65 19.43 -11.65 7.18
C THR A 65 18.14 -11.75 7.99
N ILE A 66 17.01 -11.36 7.40
CA ILE A 66 15.71 -11.40 8.08
C ILE A 66 15.25 -12.83 8.34
N ASP A 67 15.39 -13.73 7.36
CA ASP A 67 14.98 -15.13 7.50
C ASP A 67 15.82 -15.84 8.59
N GLN A 68 17.13 -15.57 8.65
CA GLN A 68 17.98 -16.10 9.72
C GLN A 68 17.60 -15.56 11.11
N ALA A 69 17.28 -14.26 11.21
CA ALA A 69 16.79 -13.68 12.45
C ALA A 69 15.44 -14.31 12.85
N ALA A 70 14.53 -14.50 11.89
CA ALA A 70 13.22 -15.09 12.11
C ALA A 70 13.30 -16.56 12.55
N VAL A 71 14.25 -17.35 12.03
CA VAL A 71 14.48 -18.73 12.47
C VAL A 71 15.01 -18.80 13.90
N LYS A 72 15.86 -17.86 14.30
CA LYS A 72 16.41 -17.78 15.67
C LYS A 72 15.41 -17.24 16.69
N TYR A 73 14.45 -16.46 16.23
CA TYR A 73 13.43 -15.86 17.07
C TYR A 73 12.46 -16.93 17.60
N ALA A 74 12.48 -17.15 18.92
CA ALA A 74 11.63 -18.13 19.61
C ALA A 74 10.21 -17.61 19.87
N GLY A 75 9.63 -16.87 18.91
CA GLY A 75 8.28 -16.32 19.00
C GLY A 75 7.18 -17.35 18.74
N GLY A 76 5.95 -17.01 19.13
CA GLY A 76 4.75 -17.78 18.82
C GLY A 76 4.29 -17.62 17.35
N PRO A 77 3.32 -18.44 16.90
CA PRO A 77 2.82 -18.42 15.51
C PRO A 77 2.33 -17.03 15.06
N ASP A 78 1.72 -16.29 15.97
CA ASP A 78 1.15 -14.95 15.75
C ASP A 78 2.19 -13.83 15.80
N THR A 79 3.45 -14.14 16.09
CA THR A 79 4.56 -13.17 16.12
C THR A 79 5.62 -13.48 15.06
N LYS A 80 5.36 -14.45 14.18
CA LYS A 80 6.34 -14.88 13.18
C LYS A 80 6.69 -13.73 12.22
N PRO A 81 7.97 -13.35 12.09
CA PRO A 81 8.38 -12.31 11.14
C PRO A 81 8.21 -12.76 9.70
N ARG A 82 7.71 -11.86 8.84
CA ARG A 82 7.58 -12.06 7.40
C ARG A 82 8.10 -10.85 6.64
N LEU A 83 8.98 -11.10 5.67
CA LEU A 83 9.45 -10.09 4.72
C LEU A 83 8.67 -10.11 3.39
N ASP A 84 7.97 -9.01 3.11
CA ASP A 84 7.45 -8.65 1.79
C ASP A 84 8.51 -7.83 1.02
N ALA A 85 9.34 -8.55 0.27
CA ALA A 85 10.54 -7.98 -0.37
C ALA A 85 10.26 -7.39 -1.75
N ARG A 86 9.61 -6.22 -1.80
CA ARG A 86 9.28 -5.49 -3.04
C ARG A 86 10.21 -4.29 -3.33
N GLY A 87 11.38 -4.25 -2.68
CA GLY A 87 12.41 -3.22 -2.86
C GLY A 87 12.31 -2.09 -1.83
N THR A 88 13.45 -1.43 -1.55
CA THR A 88 13.59 -0.40 -0.52
C THR A 88 12.59 0.75 -0.67
N ALA A 89 12.52 1.39 -1.83
CA ALA A 89 11.65 2.55 -2.04
C ALA A 89 10.15 2.22 -1.93
N THR A 90 9.73 1.05 -2.45
CA THR A 90 8.35 0.56 -2.30
C THR A 90 8.06 0.20 -0.84
N GLY A 91 9.03 -0.40 -0.15
CA GLY A 91 8.95 -0.69 1.28
C GLY A 91 8.72 0.58 2.09
N PHE A 92 9.58 1.59 1.95
CA PHE A 92 9.41 2.87 2.65
C PHE A 92 8.09 3.56 2.31
N ARG A 93 7.60 3.47 1.07
CA ARG A 93 6.28 4.03 0.71
C ARG A 93 5.14 3.36 1.49
N ALA A 94 5.14 2.03 1.60
CA ALA A 94 4.13 1.30 2.37
C ALA A 94 4.28 1.53 3.88
N PHE A 95 5.52 1.47 4.37
CA PHE A 95 5.89 1.65 5.76
C PHE A 95 5.53 3.05 6.28
N CYS A 96 5.89 4.12 5.56
CA CYS A 96 5.55 5.50 5.92
C CYS A 96 4.07 5.87 5.67
N GLY A 97 3.21 4.89 5.33
CA GLY A 97 1.78 5.14 5.07
C GLY A 97 0.93 5.38 6.31
N GLY A 98 1.44 5.09 7.51
CA GLY A 98 0.73 5.30 8.78
C GLY A 98 1.26 4.42 9.92
N VAL A 99 0.62 4.53 11.08
CA VAL A 99 0.86 3.71 12.29
C VAL A 99 -0.35 2.82 12.56
N GLY A 100 -0.18 1.81 13.42
CA GLY A 100 -1.23 0.84 13.73
C GLY A 100 -1.11 -0.47 12.95
N LEU A 101 -2.09 -1.35 13.12
CA LEU A 101 -2.01 -2.76 12.73
C LEU A 101 -2.21 -3.00 11.22
N ASP A 102 -2.76 -2.02 10.50
CA ASP A 102 -2.91 -2.04 9.05
C ASP A 102 -1.64 -1.62 8.28
N HIS A 103 -0.54 -1.29 8.98
CA HIS A 103 0.69 -0.79 8.36
C HIS A 103 1.90 -1.66 8.72
N PRO A 104 2.93 -1.73 7.85
CA PRO A 104 4.14 -2.50 8.14
C PRO A 104 4.84 -2.04 9.42
N ASP A 105 5.43 -2.98 10.17
CA ASP A 105 6.12 -2.72 11.43
C ASP A 105 7.54 -2.23 11.25
N MET A 106 8.17 -2.76 10.21
CA MET A 106 9.59 -2.57 9.93
C MET A 106 9.81 -2.42 8.43
N VAL A 107 10.88 -1.72 8.05
CA VAL A 107 11.38 -1.71 6.68
C VAL A 107 12.85 -2.11 6.65
N ALA A 108 13.15 -3.15 5.88
CA ALA A 108 14.49 -3.61 5.56
C ALA A 108 15.03 -2.81 4.36
N SER A 109 16.21 -2.21 4.50
CA SER A 109 16.79 -1.31 3.50
C SER A 109 18.24 -1.67 3.20
N ASP A 110 18.57 -1.67 1.91
CA ASP A 110 19.92 -1.88 1.39
C ASP A 110 20.72 -0.57 1.23
N ARG A 111 20.16 0.54 1.70
CA ARG A 111 20.79 1.85 1.75
C ARG A 111 20.27 2.66 2.94
N PRO A 112 20.91 3.76 3.33
CA PRO A 112 20.31 4.69 4.29
C PRO A 112 18.95 5.20 3.80
N ILE A 113 18.08 5.53 4.75
CA ILE A 113 16.84 6.25 4.49
C ILE A 113 17.15 7.59 3.79
N SER A 114 16.43 7.92 2.72
CA SER A 114 16.59 9.20 2.04
C SER A 114 15.87 10.33 2.77
N ALA A 115 16.26 11.58 2.51
CA ALA A 115 15.58 12.75 3.07
C ALA A 115 14.07 12.76 2.74
N ALA A 116 13.69 12.38 1.50
CA ALA A 116 12.28 12.33 1.10
C ALA A 116 11.49 11.23 1.82
N GLU A 117 12.09 10.07 2.08
CA GLU A 117 11.46 8.98 2.86
C GLU A 117 11.32 9.36 4.32
N TYR A 118 12.36 9.97 4.90
CA TYR A 118 12.31 10.51 6.26
C TYR A 118 11.16 11.52 6.40
N GLN A 119 11.10 12.52 5.52
CA GLN A 119 10.04 13.53 5.56
C GLN A 119 8.64 12.93 5.40
N ARG A 120 8.48 11.91 4.54
CA ARG A 120 7.21 11.20 4.39
C ARG A 120 6.77 10.52 5.69
N CYS A 121 7.69 9.82 6.35
CA CYS A 121 7.42 9.20 7.64
C CYS A 121 7.08 10.26 8.71
N ARG A 122 7.84 11.36 8.78
CA ARG A 122 7.56 12.46 9.71
C ARG A 122 6.21 13.12 9.48
N ALA A 123 5.83 13.34 8.23
CA ALA A 123 4.52 13.91 7.87
C ALA A 123 3.36 13.01 8.29
N ALA A 124 3.57 11.70 8.36
CA ALA A 124 2.62 10.72 8.90
C ALA A 124 2.72 10.53 10.43
N GLY A 125 3.49 11.37 11.14
CA GLY A 125 3.68 11.26 12.59
C GLY A 125 4.55 10.08 13.03
N ILE A 126 5.29 9.46 12.12
CA ILE A 126 6.10 8.27 12.40
C ILE A 126 7.49 8.70 12.87
N THR A 127 7.89 8.18 14.04
CA THR A 127 9.27 8.22 14.53
C THR A 127 9.91 6.83 14.40
N LEU A 128 11.22 6.80 14.16
CA LEU A 128 11.93 5.62 13.72
C LEU A 128 13.18 5.38 14.56
N THR A 129 13.45 4.10 14.80
CA THR A 129 14.74 3.60 15.27
C THR A 129 15.40 2.77 14.16
N GLU A 130 16.66 3.06 13.86
CA GLU A 130 17.51 2.33 12.90
C GLU A 130 18.34 1.26 13.61
N TYR A 131 18.39 0.07 13.04
CA TYR A 131 19.25 -1.03 13.43
C TYR A 131 20.16 -1.41 12.26
N GLY A 132 21.47 -1.27 12.44
CA GLY A 132 22.46 -1.60 11.43
C GLY A 132 22.89 -3.06 11.51
N PHE A 133 22.94 -3.74 10.37
CA PHE A 133 23.42 -5.12 10.22
C PHE A 133 24.70 -5.21 9.39
N GLY A 134 25.40 -4.09 9.22
CA GLY A 134 26.61 -3.96 8.42
C GLY A 134 26.48 -2.97 7.27
N PRO A 135 27.46 -2.92 6.35
CA PRO A 135 27.42 -2.02 5.21
C PRO A 135 26.16 -2.26 4.39
N LYS A 136 25.43 -1.18 4.09
CA LYS A 136 24.23 -1.22 3.24
C LYS A 136 23.16 -2.20 3.73
N ARG A 137 23.05 -2.41 5.04
CA ARG A 137 22.04 -3.30 5.64
C ARG A 137 21.46 -2.64 6.88
N PHE A 138 20.24 -2.14 6.74
CA PHE A 138 19.53 -1.41 7.79
C PHE A 138 18.14 -1.99 7.96
N VAL A 139 17.65 -2.03 9.20
CA VAL A 139 16.24 -2.25 9.50
C VAL A 139 15.75 -1.04 10.28
N TYR A 140 14.70 -0.40 9.79
CA TYR A 140 14.04 0.70 10.48
C TYR A 140 12.75 0.17 11.10
N VAL A 141 12.50 0.53 12.35
CA VAL A 141 11.32 0.12 13.12
C VAL A 141 10.56 1.36 13.55
N LYS A 142 9.22 1.33 13.49
CA LYS A 142 8.41 2.42 14.04
C LYS A 142 8.44 2.34 15.56
N ASP A 143 8.74 3.46 16.21
CA ASP A 143 8.79 3.48 17.68
C ASP A 143 7.40 3.17 18.27
N ALA A 144 6.35 3.67 17.61
CA ALA A 144 4.95 3.40 17.99
C ALA A 144 4.59 1.91 17.95
N HIS A 145 5.31 1.09 17.19
CA HIS A 145 5.04 -0.35 17.07
C HIS A 145 5.81 -1.20 18.09
N MET A 146 6.86 -0.68 18.72
CA MET A 146 7.65 -1.41 19.71
C MET A 146 6.80 -1.96 20.85
N MET A 147 5.82 -1.18 21.33
CA MET A 147 4.95 -1.58 22.44
C MET A 147 3.52 -1.90 22.03
N ALA A 148 3.11 -1.54 20.81
CA ALA A 148 1.74 -1.71 20.34
C ALA A 148 1.50 -2.99 19.54
N VAL A 149 2.57 -3.61 19.03
CA VAL A 149 2.47 -4.80 18.18
C VAL A 149 3.15 -5.98 18.88
N PRO A 150 2.41 -7.07 19.18
CA PRO A 150 2.98 -8.25 19.81
C PRO A 150 4.23 -8.77 19.09
N GLY A 151 5.27 -9.05 19.85
CA GLY A 151 6.52 -9.63 19.37
C GLY A 151 7.51 -8.64 18.73
N VAL A 152 7.12 -7.41 18.36
CA VAL A 152 8.04 -6.46 17.72
C VAL A 152 9.25 -6.14 18.62
N ASN A 153 9.02 -5.76 19.88
CA ASN A 153 10.11 -5.48 20.82
C ASN A 153 11.01 -6.71 21.06
N ASP A 154 10.40 -7.88 21.27
CA ASP A 154 11.16 -9.11 21.54
C ASP A 154 11.98 -9.54 20.32
N PHE A 155 11.44 -9.38 19.12
CA PHE A 155 12.15 -9.69 17.88
C PHE A 155 13.34 -8.75 17.69
N VAL A 156 13.14 -7.45 17.90
CA VAL A 156 14.22 -6.45 17.88
C VAL A 156 15.30 -6.78 18.91
N ALA A 157 14.90 -7.09 20.15
CA ALA A 157 15.81 -7.46 21.23
C ALA A 157 16.63 -8.72 20.88
N SER A 158 16.04 -9.67 20.16
CA SER A 158 16.72 -10.91 19.75
C SER A 158 17.88 -10.70 18.78
N TRP A 159 17.99 -9.54 18.12
CA TRP A 159 19.06 -9.26 17.16
C TRP A 159 20.41 -8.93 17.82
N GLY A 160 20.41 -8.57 19.11
CA GLY A 160 21.60 -8.10 19.82
C GLY A 160 22.22 -6.84 19.21
N GLN A 161 21.45 -6.05 18.47
CA GLN A 161 21.89 -4.80 17.86
C GLN A 161 21.40 -3.60 18.67
N SER A 162 22.27 -2.59 18.85
CA SER A 162 21.86 -1.32 19.44
C SER A 162 21.14 -0.46 18.40
N GLY A 163 19.92 -0.03 18.71
CA GLY A 163 19.14 0.88 17.90
C GLY A 163 19.61 2.33 18.01
N LYS A 164 19.43 3.11 16.93
CA LYS A 164 19.72 4.54 16.88
C LYS A 164 18.48 5.32 16.45
N PRO A 165 18.03 6.34 17.19
CA PRO A 165 16.94 7.20 16.73
C PRO A 165 17.29 7.86 15.40
N VAL A 166 16.37 7.83 14.44
CA VAL A 166 16.58 8.46 13.13
C VAL A 166 16.24 9.94 13.20
N SER A 167 17.23 10.77 12.90
CA SER A 167 17.08 12.21 12.68
C SER A 167 17.04 12.52 11.18
N ALA A 168 16.74 13.78 10.84
CA ALA A 168 16.74 14.22 9.45
C ALA A 168 18.11 13.95 8.81
N PRO A 169 18.17 13.28 7.64
CA PRO A 169 19.43 13.08 6.93
C PRO A 169 20.09 14.43 6.65
N THR A 170 21.36 14.57 7.03
CA THR A 170 22.15 15.76 6.68
C THR A 170 22.23 15.85 5.15
N ALA A 171 21.89 17.01 4.60
CA ALA A 171 21.91 17.22 3.16
C ALA A 171 23.31 16.90 2.59
N GLY A 172 23.38 15.94 1.66
CA GLY A 172 24.63 15.58 0.97
C GLY A 172 25.18 14.17 1.19
N SER A 173 24.44 13.26 1.85
CA SER A 173 24.82 11.82 1.94
C SER A 173 24.20 10.96 0.83
#